data_AF-A0A936VWD5-F1
#
_entry.id   AF-A0A936VWD5-F1
#
_cell.length_a   1.000
_cell.length_b   1.000
_cell.length_c   1.000
_cell.angle_alpha   90.00
_cell.angle_beta   90.00
_cell.angle_gamma   90.00
#
_symmetry.space_group_name_H-M   'P 1'
#
loop_
_entity.id
_entity.type
_entity.pdbx_description
1 polymer ?
#
loop_
_entity_poly.entity_id
_entity_poly.type
_entity_poly.pdbx_seq_one_letter_code
_entity_poly.pdbx_strand_id
1 'polypeptide(L)'
;MESSTDKKYPAKLLLIGEYSVLYGSKALAVPIDKFFVQWIHENGSPSHYELMQLLIYLMDHKSEFHFLNLEKLKTDINGGRSLYSTIPTGYGLGSSGAVCAAILDQYKIDECSIEETHRQLILLENYFHKKSSGIDPLISYYQSPMIIEDRPILLDKSYMAQLKNYNLFLIDSNVKRKTSEFVELFKTKMSDPIFSESYTQNIIALNNSLIDFFIDNQCFKFSEAWKELSTLSTYYYREMITSEMEKIWEPLFLKNNYLKINGAGGGGYYTLLCENQSFMDFPFSKMSI
;
A
#
# COMPACT_ATOMS: atom_id res chain seq x y z
N MET A 1 28.52 -0.95 -22.40
CA MET A 1 27.78 -1.82 -21.47
C MET A 1 26.46 -1.14 -21.21
N GLU A 2 25.40 -1.62 -21.86
CA GLU A 2 24.05 -1.12 -21.61
C GLU A 2 23.75 -1.38 -20.13
N SER A 3 23.57 -0.30 -19.36
CA SER A 3 23.05 -0.41 -18.00
C SER A 3 21.60 -0.88 -18.12
N SER A 4 21.38 -2.20 -18.14
CA SER A 4 20.04 -2.72 -17.89
C SER A 4 19.70 -2.30 -16.47
N THR A 5 18.93 -1.23 -16.33
CA THR A 5 18.44 -0.79 -15.03
C THR A 5 17.60 -1.93 -14.47
N ASP A 6 18.06 -2.53 -13.37
CA ASP A 6 17.32 -3.60 -12.69
C ASP A 6 15.85 -3.16 -12.48
N LYS A 7 14.92 -4.12 -12.62
CA LYS A 7 13.48 -3.87 -12.49
C LYS A 7 13.18 -3.24 -11.12
N LYS A 8 12.29 -2.24 -11.12
CA LYS A 8 11.77 -1.61 -9.91
C LYS A 8 10.49 -2.29 -9.47
N TYR A 9 10.37 -2.54 -8.17
CA TYR A 9 9.20 -3.12 -7.52
C TYR A 9 8.54 -2.00 -6.70
N PRO A 10 7.40 -1.46 -7.17
CA PRO A 10 6.78 -0.29 -6.56
C PRO A 10 6.22 -0.62 -5.18
N ALA A 11 6.13 0.41 -4.34
CA ALA A 11 5.36 0.38 -3.11
C ALA A 11 3.87 0.17 -3.39
N LYS A 12 3.10 -0.14 -2.35
CA LYS A 12 1.64 -0.20 -2.42
C LYS A 12 1.00 0.95 -1.67
N LEU A 13 -0.07 1.50 -2.22
CA LEU A 13 -1.03 2.35 -1.52
C LEU A 13 -2.39 1.67 -1.46
N LEU A 14 -2.99 1.62 -0.28
CA LEU A 14 -4.42 1.37 -0.16
C LEU A 14 -5.12 2.69 -0.47
N LEU A 15 -5.73 2.78 -1.65
CA LEU A 15 -6.36 4.02 -2.09
C LEU A 15 -7.71 4.20 -1.40
N ILE A 16 -8.49 3.11 -1.31
CA ILE A 16 -9.81 3.03 -0.69
C ILE A 16 -9.89 1.76 0.15
N GLY A 17 -10.57 1.81 1.29
CA GLY A 17 -10.89 0.62 2.09
C GLY A 17 -10.13 0.51 3.41
N GLU A 18 -9.51 1.60 3.89
CA GLU A 18 -8.92 1.64 5.23
C GLU A 18 -9.92 1.15 6.27
N TYR A 19 -9.47 0.22 7.12
CA TYR A 19 -10.22 -0.45 8.18
C TYR A 19 -11.43 -1.26 7.73
N SER A 20 -12.31 -0.69 6.92
CA SER A 20 -13.52 -1.29 6.36
C SER A 20 -13.28 -2.63 5.66
N VAL A 21 -12.12 -2.85 5.04
CA VAL A 21 -11.74 -4.16 4.45
C VAL A 21 -11.73 -5.29 5.49
N LEU A 22 -11.47 -4.99 6.77
CA LEU A 22 -11.51 -5.95 7.87
C LEU A 22 -12.95 -6.36 8.25
N TYR A 23 -13.94 -5.62 7.75
CA TYR A 23 -15.36 -5.74 8.09
C TYR A 23 -16.22 -6.00 6.84
N GLY A 24 -15.63 -6.58 5.79
CA GLY A 24 -16.37 -7.03 4.59
C GLY A 24 -16.58 -5.98 3.50
N SER A 25 -15.92 -4.82 3.59
CA SER A 25 -15.87 -3.86 2.47
C SER A 25 -14.94 -4.33 1.37
N LYS A 26 -15.24 -3.95 0.13
CA LYS A 26 -14.23 -3.92 -0.94
C LYS A 26 -13.13 -2.91 -0.57
N ALA A 27 -11.93 -3.15 -1.05
CA ALA A 27 -10.83 -2.18 -1.00
C ALA A 27 -10.08 -2.11 -2.33
N LEU A 28 -9.50 -0.95 -2.64
CA LEU A 28 -8.69 -0.75 -3.85
C LEU A 28 -7.26 -0.44 -3.44
N ALA A 29 -6.33 -1.31 -3.84
CA ALA A 29 -4.91 -1.10 -3.67
C ALA A 29 -4.25 -0.84 -5.03
N VAL A 30 -3.30 0.10 -5.06
CA VAL A 30 -2.61 0.54 -6.28
C VAL A 30 -1.09 0.55 -6.06
N PRO A 31 -0.27 0.23 -7.06
CA PRO A 31 1.16 0.44 -7.00
C PRO A 31 1.48 1.95 -7.03
N ILE A 32 2.56 2.36 -6.36
CA ILE A 32 3.11 3.72 -6.44
C ILE A 32 4.57 3.65 -6.86
N ASP A 33 4.85 4.07 -8.09
CA ASP A 33 6.19 3.99 -8.70
C ASP A 33 7.19 4.97 -8.10
N LYS A 34 6.71 5.99 -7.38
CA LYS A 34 7.56 6.97 -6.69
C LYS A 34 8.46 6.33 -5.65
N PHE A 35 7.98 5.28 -5.01
CA PHE A 35 8.70 4.51 -4.00
C PHE A 35 8.87 3.09 -4.49
N PHE A 36 10.07 2.54 -4.40
CA PHE A 36 10.34 1.22 -4.95
C PHE A 36 11.51 0.54 -4.25
N VAL A 37 11.56 -0.77 -4.45
CA VAL A 37 12.73 -1.61 -4.23
C VAL A 37 13.33 -1.95 -5.59
N GLN A 38 14.65 -2.02 -5.69
CA GLN A 38 15.34 -2.53 -6.87
C GLN A 38 16.61 -3.29 -6.48
N TRP A 39 17.01 -4.24 -7.31
CA TRP A 39 18.30 -4.90 -7.15
C TRP A 39 19.45 -3.94 -7.42
N ILE A 40 20.51 -4.05 -6.63
CA ILE A 40 21.76 -3.32 -6.78
C ILE A 40 22.94 -4.24 -6.44
N HIS A 41 24.16 -3.74 -6.64
CA HIS A 41 25.38 -4.39 -6.21
C HIS A 41 26.11 -3.53 -5.19
N GLU A 42 26.01 -3.88 -3.92
CA GLU A 42 26.60 -3.12 -2.81
C GLU A 42 26.85 -4.01 -1.59
N ASN A 43 28.11 -4.45 -1.46
CA ASN A 43 28.58 -5.30 -0.37
C ASN A 43 28.63 -4.56 0.97
N GLY A 44 28.19 -5.23 2.03
CA GLY A 44 28.33 -4.71 3.41
C GLY A 44 27.37 -3.56 3.77
N SER A 45 26.38 -3.26 2.93
CA SER A 45 25.29 -2.34 3.28
C SER A 45 24.35 -2.96 4.33
N PRO A 46 23.64 -2.15 5.16
CA PRO A 46 22.62 -2.67 6.07
C PRO A 46 21.59 -3.56 5.38
N SER A 47 21.13 -3.16 4.19
CA SER A 47 20.21 -3.95 3.35
C SER A 47 20.80 -5.30 2.93
N HIS A 48 22.10 -5.36 2.64
CA HIS A 48 22.77 -6.62 2.32
C HIS A 48 22.72 -7.57 3.52
N TYR A 49 22.96 -7.09 4.74
CA TYR A 49 22.86 -7.92 5.95
C TYR A 49 21.43 -8.38 6.23
N GLU A 50 20.43 -7.52 6.04
CA GLU A 50 19.01 -7.91 6.15
C GLU A 50 18.65 -9.01 5.15
N LEU A 51 19.12 -8.87 3.91
CA LEU A 51 18.91 -9.87 2.87
C LEU A 51 19.63 -11.19 3.18
N MET A 52 20.83 -11.15 3.79
CA MET A 52 21.51 -12.35 4.28
C MET A 52 20.71 -13.06 5.38
N GLN A 53 20.07 -12.32 6.31
CA GLN A 53 19.22 -12.93 7.34
C GLN A 53 17.99 -13.62 6.75
N LEU A 54 17.35 -12.98 5.77
CA LEU A 54 16.27 -13.59 5.02
C LEU A 54 16.76 -14.84 4.28
N LEU A 55 17.91 -14.80 3.62
CA LEU A 55 18.49 -15.97 2.96
C LEU A 55 18.68 -17.14 3.92
N ILE A 56 19.23 -16.90 5.11
CA ILE A 56 19.40 -17.94 6.14
C ILE A 56 18.05 -18.57 6.48
N TYR A 57 17.03 -17.76 6.75
CA TYR A 57 15.68 -18.24 7.02
C TYR A 57 15.12 -19.11 5.89
N LEU A 58 15.24 -18.67 4.63
CA LEU A 58 14.78 -19.42 3.46
C LEU A 58 15.55 -20.75 3.29
N MET A 59 16.85 -20.75 3.59
CA MET A 59 17.69 -21.95 3.53
C MET A 59 17.37 -22.96 4.64
N ASP A 60 16.95 -22.50 5.82
CA ASP A 60 16.52 -23.38 6.92
C ASP A 60 15.15 -24.02 6.63
N HIS A 61 14.32 -23.37 5.81
CA HIS A 61 12.98 -23.81 5.43
C HIS A 61 12.87 -24.22 3.94
N LYS A 62 13.96 -24.77 3.37
CA LYS A 62 14.07 -25.09 1.92
C LYS A 62 12.88 -25.85 1.34
N SER A 63 12.26 -26.75 2.09
CA SER A 63 11.10 -27.51 1.64
C SER A 63 9.86 -26.65 1.41
N GLU A 64 9.68 -25.58 2.20
CA GLU A 64 8.55 -24.64 2.05
C GLU A 64 8.77 -23.69 0.87
N PHE A 65 10.03 -23.32 0.63
CA PHE A 65 10.46 -22.40 -0.42
C PHE A 65 11.00 -23.11 -1.68
N HIS A 66 10.52 -24.33 -1.94
CA HIS A 66 10.97 -25.16 -3.06
C HIS A 66 10.72 -24.52 -4.45
N PHE A 67 9.89 -23.49 -4.51
CA PHE A 67 9.60 -22.71 -5.72
C PHE A 67 10.69 -21.67 -6.05
N LEU A 68 11.70 -21.49 -5.18
CA LEU A 68 12.82 -20.58 -5.37
C LEU A 68 14.13 -21.32 -5.66
N ASN A 69 14.93 -20.77 -6.58
CA ASN A 69 16.33 -21.15 -6.76
C ASN A 69 17.21 -20.52 -5.67
N LEU A 70 17.18 -21.12 -4.48
CA LEU A 70 17.89 -20.62 -3.30
C LEU A 70 19.42 -20.67 -3.42
N GLU A 71 19.96 -21.62 -4.19
CA GLU A 71 21.40 -21.68 -4.43
C GLU A 71 21.86 -20.51 -5.31
N LYS A 72 21.08 -20.15 -6.34
CA LYS A 72 21.35 -18.93 -7.13
C LYS A 72 21.24 -17.67 -6.26
N LEU A 73 20.17 -17.54 -5.46
CA LEU A 73 20.01 -16.42 -4.54
C LEU A 73 21.21 -16.28 -3.60
N LYS A 74 21.68 -17.39 -3.03
CA LYS A 74 22.88 -17.44 -2.18
C LYS A 74 24.13 -16.99 -2.92
N THR A 75 24.37 -17.51 -4.12
CA THR A 75 25.53 -17.13 -4.94
C THR A 75 25.50 -15.63 -5.26
N ASP A 76 24.35 -15.10 -5.66
CA ASP A 76 24.21 -13.70 -6.02
C ASP A 76 24.42 -12.78 -4.80
N ILE A 77 23.83 -13.12 -3.64
CA ILE A 77 24.04 -12.37 -2.39
C ILE A 77 25.51 -12.42 -1.98
N ASN A 78 26.15 -13.59 -1.94
CA ASN A 78 27.58 -13.71 -1.62
C ASN A 78 28.48 -12.97 -2.61
N GLY A 79 28.03 -12.82 -3.86
CA GLY A 79 28.68 -12.00 -4.88
C GLY A 79 28.52 -10.50 -4.67
N GLY A 80 27.61 -10.06 -3.81
CA GLY A 80 27.35 -8.66 -3.46
C GLY A 80 26.05 -8.07 -3.96
N ARG A 81 25.12 -8.93 -4.42
CA ARG A 81 23.75 -8.50 -4.72
C ARG A 81 23.06 -8.05 -3.43
N SER A 82 22.42 -6.89 -3.50
CA SER A 82 21.69 -6.26 -2.40
C SER A 82 20.43 -5.56 -2.94
N LEU A 83 19.61 -5.02 -2.06
CA LEU A 83 18.40 -4.28 -2.41
C LEU A 83 18.53 -2.81 -2.03
N TYR A 84 18.18 -1.92 -2.94
CA TYR A 84 17.99 -0.52 -2.65
C TYR A 84 16.50 -0.22 -2.50
N SER A 85 16.11 0.43 -1.40
CA SER A 85 14.72 0.81 -1.14
C SER A 85 14.60 2.32 -0.95
N THR A 86 13.64 2.93 -1.66
CA THR A 86 13.20 4.31 -1.40
C THR A 86 11.93 4.37 -0.55
N ILE A 87 11.36 3.23 -0.17
CA ILE A 87 10.08 3.14 0.55
C ILE A 87 10.28 3.55 2.02
N PRO A 88 9.61 4.60 2.52
CA PRO A 88 9.73 5.03 3.91
C PRO A 88 9.23 3.95 4.90
N THR A 89 10.10 3.56 5.83
CA THR A 89 9.75 2.59 6.88
C THR A 89 8.77 3.20 7.88
N GLY A 90 7.71 2.45 8.22
CA GLY A 90 6.68 2.87 9.19
C GLY A 90 5.53 3.70 8.61
N TYR A 91 5.52 3.93 7.29
CA TYR A 91 4.50 4.73 6.60
C TYR A 91 3.32 3.92 6.05
N GLY A 92 3.39 2.58 6.10
CA GLY A 92 2.31 1.69 5.62
C GLY A 92 2.29 1.50 4.11
N LEU A 93 3.42 1.74 3.43
CA LEU A 93 3.56 1.62 1.97
C LEU A 93 4.05 0.23 1.48
N GLY A 94 4.10 -0.77 2.37
CA GLY A 94 4.37 -2.16 1.97
C GLY A 94 5.83 -2.46 1.56
N SER A 95 6.82 -1.95 2.31
CA SER A 95 8.25 -2.18 2.00
C SER A 95 8.62 -3.68 1.95
N SER A 96 8.14 -4.48 2.91
CA SER A 96 8.32 -5.94 2.91
C SER A 96 7.76 -6.58 1.65
N GLY A 97 6.57 -6.14 1.23
CA GLY A 97 5.91 -6.64 0.04
C GLY A 97 6.77 -6.45 -1.22
N ALA A 98 7.38 -5.28 -1.38
CA ALA A 98 8.26 -5.00 -2.50
C ALA A 98 9.54 -5.85 -2.49
N VAL A 99 10.09 -6.17 -1.31
CA VAL A 99 11.23 -7.10 -1.17
C VAL A 99 10.83 -8.53 -1.55
N CYS A 100 9.69 -9.02 -1.04
CA CYS A 100 9.18 -10.35 -1.39
C CYS A 100 8.92 -10.48 -2.90
N ALA A 101 8.33 -9.46 -3.51
CA ALA A 101 8.12 -9.40 -4.96
C ALA A 101 9.45 -9.47 -5.73
N ALA A 102 10.48 -8.72 -5.28
CA ALA A 102 11.79 -8.71 -5.91
C ALA A 102 12.49 -10.07 -5.87
N ILE A 103 12.33 -10.81 -4.77
CA ILE A 103 12.89 -12.15 -4.61
C ILE A 103 12.13 -13.16 -5.46
N LEU A 104 10.80 -13.15 -5.41
CA LEU A 104 10.02 -14.10 -6.20
C LEU A 104 10.25 -13.91 -7.70
N ASP A 105 10.24 -12.66 -8.18
CA ASP A 105 10.42 -12.37 -9.60
C ASP A 105 11.80 -12.80 -10.12
N GLN A 106 12.85 -12.61 -9.33
CA GLN A 106 14.22 -12.88 -9.74
C GLN A 106 14.63 -14.35 -9.60
N TYR A 107 14.03 -15.09 -8.66
CA TYR A 107 14.49 -16.43 -8.27
C TYR A 107 13.42 -17.51 -8.32
N LYS A 108 12.19 -17.25 -8.77
CA LYS A 108 11.21 -18.32 -9.03
C LYS A 108 11.76 -19.32 -10.06
N ILE A 109 11.43 -20.59 -9.87
CA ILE A 109 11.85 -21.67 -10.77
C ILE A 109 10.92 -21.76 -11.97
N ASP A 110 9.60 -21.70 -11.73
CA ASP A 110 8.57 -21.87 -12.75
C ASP A 110 7.55 -20.73 -12.70
N GLU A 111 6.97 -20.43 -13.86
CA GLU A 111 5.77 -19.59 -13.94
C GLU A 111 4.56 -20.32 -13.36
N CYS A 112 3.68 -19.61 -12.67
CA CYS A 112 2.48 -20.19 -12.06
C CYS A 112 1.28 -19.26 -12.15
N SER A 113 0.11 -19.75 -11.71
CA SER A 113 -1.11 -18.95 -11.69
C SER A 113 -1.03 -17.81 -10.66
N ILE A 114 -1.96 -16.87 -10.73
CA ILE A 114 -2.05 -15.76 -9.77
C ILE A 114 -2.28 -16.28 -8.35
N GLU A 115 -3.09 -17.32 -8.20
CA GLU A 115 -3.41 -17.92 -6.90
C GLU A 115 -2.16 -18.57 -6.27
N GLU A 116 -1.37 -19.29 -7.07
CA GLU A 116 -0.14 -19.90 -6.58
C GLU A 116 0.93 -18.84 -6.30
N THR A 117 1.04 -17.81 -7.14
CA THR A 117 1.93 -16.66 -6.90
C THR A 117 1.55 -15.96 -5.59
N HIS A 118 0.25 -15.77 -5.33
CA HIS A 118 -0.25 -15.20 -4.09
C HIS A 118 0.13 -16.06 -2.88
N ARG A 119 -0.03 -17.38 -2.97
CA ARG A 119 0.39 -18.32 -1.90
C ARG A 119 1.89 -18.24 -1.62
N GLN A 120 2.72 -18.18 -2.66
CA GLN A 120 4.18 -18.08 -2.55
C GLN A 120 4.62 -16.76 -1.91
N LEU A 121 3.97 -15.65 -2.28
CA LEU A 121 4.24 -14.34 -1.69
C LEU A 121 3.78 -14.26 -0.22
N ILE A 122 2.68 -14.92 0.17
CA ILE A 122 2.29 -15.05 1.58
C ILE A 122 3.40 -15.74 2.38
N LEU A 123 3.94 -16.86 1.86
CA LEU A 123 5.01 -17.59 2.54
C LEU A 123 6.26 -16.72 2.73
N LEU A 124 6.66 -15.98 1.69
CA LEU A 124 7.79 -15.06 1.79
C LEU A 124 7.54 -13.92 2.78
N GLU A 125 6.35 -13.32 2.75
CA GLU A 125 6.05 -12.18 3.60
C GLU A 125 5.84 -12.55 5.07
N ASN A 126 5.54 -13.83 5.37
CA ASN A 126 5.47 -14.34 6.74
C ASN A 126 6.81 -14.27 7.50
N TYR A 127 7.94 -14.12 6.79
CA TYR A 127 9.21 -13.79 7.45
C TYR A 127 9.15 -12.44 8.18
N PHE A 128 8.52 -11.44 7.55
CA PHE A 128 8.43 -10.08 8.08
C PHE A 128 7.27 -9.90 9.06
N HIS A 129 6.19 -10.67 8.87
CA HIS A 129 4.94 -10.55 9.63
C HIS A 129 4.47 -11.91 10.13
N LYS A 130 3.92 -12.00 11.35
CA LYS A 130 3.42 -13.29 11.87
C LYS A 130 2.31 -13.92 11.00
N LYS A 131 1.49 -13.09 10.33
CA LYS A 131 0.42 -13.53 9.43
C LYS A 131 0.22 -12.47 8.35
N SER A 132 0.63 -12.77 7.12
CA SER A 132 0.40 -11.90 5.97
C SER A 132 -0.90 -12.22 5.22
N SER A 133 -1.53 -11.18 4.65
CA SER A 133 -2.58 -11.32 3.62
C SER A 133 -2.02 -11.55 2.21
N GLY A 134 -0.72 -11.28 2.00
CA GLY A 134 -0.02 -11.38 0.73
C GLY A 134 -0.40 -10.31 -0.30
N ILE A 135 -1.23 -9.33 0.07
CA ILE A 135 -1.71 -8.29 -0.86
C ILE A 135 -0.60 -7.32 -1.24
N ASP A 136 0.13 -6.82 -0.25
CA ASP A 136 1.24 -5.87 -0.43
C ASP A 136 2.27 -6.39 -1.45
N PRO A 137 2.81 -7.62 -1.31
CA PRO A 137 3.71 -8.18 -2.31
C PRO A 137 3.06 -8.47 -3.65
N LEU A 138 1.77 -8.86 -3.68
CA LEU A 138 1.07 -9.13 -4.94
C LEU A 138 1.00 -7.86 -5.80
N ILE A 139 0.66 -6.72 -5.20
CA ILE A 139 0.63 -5.41 -5.86
C ILE A 139 2.01 -5.04 -6.41
N SER A 140 3.06 -5.18 -5.58
CA SER A 140 4.44 -4.90 -6.02
C SER A 140 4.93 -5.84 -7.13
N TYR A 141 4.49 -7.10 -7.12
CA TYR A 141 4.88 -8.12 -8.08
C TYR A 141 4.25 -7.88 -9.46
N TYR A 142 2.91 -7.74 -9.50
CA TYR A 142 2.19 -7.52 -10.75
C TYR A 142 2.25 -6.08 -11.24
N GLN A 143 2.56 -5.12 -10.36
CA GLN A 143 2.60 -3.68 -10.66
C GLN A 143 1.28 -3.22 -11.31
N SER A 144 0.17 -3.71 -10.77
CA SER A 144 -1.18 -3.42 -11.28
C SER A 144 -2.11 -3.20 -10.09
N PRO A 145 -3.17 -2.39 -10.25
CA PRO A 145 -4.20 -2.23 -9.23
C PRO A 145 -4.89 -3.55 -8.88
N MET A 146 -5.40 -3.67 -7.66
CA MET A 146 -6.25 -4.79 -7.25
C MET A 146 -7.44 -4.33 -6.43
N ILE A 147 -8.57 -4.99 -6.67
CA ILE A 147 -9.70 -4.97 -5.74
C ILE A 147 -9.51 -6.11 -4.74
N ILE A 148 -9.71 -5.83 -3.47
CA ILE A 148 -9.62 -6.79 -2.37
C ILE A 148 -11.03 -6.97 -1.81
N GLU A 149 -11.54 -8.20 -1.93
CA GLU A 149 -12.81 -8.64 -1.33
C GLU A 149 -12.55 -9.95 -0.58
N ASP A 150 -13.32 -11.01 -0.86
CA ASP A 150 -13.01 -12.37 -0.39
C ASP A 150 -11.66 -12.90 -0.93
N ARG A 151 -11.30 -12.45 -2.13
CA ARG A 151 -10.03 -12.76 -2.81
C ARG A 151 -9.51 -11.51 -3.53
N PRO A 152 -8.19 -11.39 -3.74
CA PRO A 152 -7.65 -10.34 -4.57
C PRO A 152 -8.05 -10.54 -6.04
N ILE A 153 -8.53 -9.48 -6.67
CA ILE A 153 -8.87 -9.42 -8.09
C ILE A 153 -7.87 -8.48 -8.75
N LEU A 154 -7.02 -9.03 -9.62
CA LEU A 154 -6.07 -8.27 -10.41
C LEU A 154 -6.79 -7.45 -11.49
N LEU A 155 -6.57 -6.14 -11.49
CA LEU A 155 -7.04 -5.26 -12.55
C LEU A 155 -5.98 -5.08 -13.62
N ASP A 156 -6.41 -4.77 -14.84
CA ASP A 156 -5.49 -4.43 -15.93
C ASP A 156 -4.65 -3.19 -15.58
N LYS A 157 -3.41 -3.13 -16.04
CA LYS A 157 -2.53 -1.96 -15.85
C LYS A 157 -3.11 -0.68 -16.44
N SER A 158 -4.02 -0.76 -17.42
CA SER A 158 -4.71 0.38 -17.99
C SER A 158 -5.49 1.19 -16.95
N TYR A 159 -5.92 0.58 -15.84
CA TYR A 159 -6.57 1.29 -14.73
C TYR A 159 -5.62 2.30 -14.05
N MET A 160 -4.30 2.14 -14.15
CA MET A 160 -3.35 3.18 -13.71
C MET A 160 -3.46 4.46 -14.55
N ALA A 161 -3.83 4.36 -15.83
CA ALA A 161 -4.05 5.54 -16.64
C ALA A 161 -5.32 6.29 -16.21
N GLN A 162 -6.34 5.59 -15.72
CA GLN A 162 -7.56 6.20 -15.18
C GLN A 162 -7.28 6.99 -13.89
N LEU A 163 -6.33 6.55 -13.04
CA LEU A 163 -5.93 7.31 -11.86
C LEU A 163 -5.46 8.73 -12.19
N LYS A 164 -4.88 8.93 -13.37
CA LYS A 164 -4.43 10.26 -13.85
C LYS A 164 -5.58 11.22 -14.17
N ASN A 165 -6.81 10.73 -14.28
CA ASN A 165 -8.00 11.56 -14.40
C ASN A 165 -8.35 12.27 -13.08
N TYR A 166 -7.74 11.84 -11.97
CA TYR A 166 -7.94 12.37 -10.64
C TYR A 166 -6.66 13.08 -10.18
N ASN A 167 -6.78 14.31 -9.66
CA ASN A 167 -5.62 15.00 -9.08
C ASN A 167 -5.39 14.48 -7.66
N LEU A 168 -4.85 13.27 -7.55
CA LEU A 168 -4.56 12.59 -6.30
C LEU A 168 -3.10 12.83 -5.88
N PHE A 169 -2.91 13.19 -4.61
CA PHE A 169 -1.58 13.44 -4.05
C PHE A 169 -1.39 12.73 -2.70
N LEU A 170 -0.19 12.25 -2.44
CA LEU A 170 0.26 11.87 -1.11
C LEU A 170 0.82 13.07 -0.35
N ILE A 171 0.36 13.26 0.87
CA ILE A 171 0.80 14.29 1.81
C ILE A 171 1.51 13.64 2.99
N ASP A 172 2.79 13.97 3.19
CA ASP A 172 3.56 13.48 4.35
C ASP A 172 3.24 14.29 5.60
N SER A 173 2.71 13.66 6.64
CA SER A 173 2.47 14.35 7.91
C SER A 173 3.75 14.56 8.73
N ASN A 174 4.90 14.00 8.31
CA ASN A 174 6.18 13.95 9.01
C ASN A 174 6.12 13.30 10.41
N VAL A 175 5.04 12.57 10.71
CA VAL A 175 4.84 11.89 11.99
C VAL A 175 4.94 10.38 11.76
N LYS A 176 5.91 9.74 12.40
CA LYS A 176 5.98 8.28 12.46
C LYS A 176 4.92 7.75 13.42
N ARG A 177 4.42 6.54 13.16
CA ARG A 177 3.33 5.92 13.91
C ARG A 177 3.62 4.47 14.28
N LYS A 178 2.90 3.97 15.28
CA LYS A 178 2.79 2.54 15.59
C LYS A 178 1.44 2.02 15.10
N THR A 179 1.45 1.28 14.00
CA THR A 179 0.23 0.74 13.35
C THR A 179 -0.67 -0.02 14.33
N SER A 180 -0.09 -0.81 15.24
CA SER A 180 -0.84 -1.68 16.16
C SER A 180 -1.77 -0.91 17.11
N GLU A 181 -1.39 0.29 17.53
CA GLU A 181 -2.16 1.10 18.48
C GLU A 181 -3.48 1.57 17.86
N PHE A 182 -3.42 2.15 16.66
CA PHE A 182 -4.60 2.64 15.97
C PHE A 182 -5.51 1.50 15.46
N VAL A 183 -4.92 0.35 15.12
CA VAL A 183 -5.72 -0.86 14.80
C VAL A 183 -6.53 -1.31 16.01
N GLU A 184 -5.92 -1.34 17.19
CA GLU A 184 -6.64 -1.75 18.40
C GLU A 184 -7.68 -0.71 18.83
N LEU A 185 -7.37 0.57 18.67
CA LEU A 185 -8.33 1.66 18.86
C LEU A 185 -9.55 1.49 17.93
N PHE A 186 -9.33 1.24 16.64
CA PHE A 186 -10.43 1.06 15.70
C PHE A 186 -11.30 -0.16 16.04
N LYS A 187 -10.68 -1.28 16.43
CA LYS A 187 -11.41 -2.47 16.90
C LYS A 187 -12.26 -2.17 18.13
N THR A 188 -11.72 -1.39 19.06
CA THR A 188 -12.47 -0.94 20.24
C THR A 188 -13.69 -0.11 19.83
N LYS A 189 -13.55 0.82 18.87
CA LYS A 189 -14.69 1.60 18.34
C LYS A 189 -15.74 0.70 17.67
N MET A 190 -15.32 -0.28 16.89
CA MET A 190 -16.21 -1.25 16.22
C MET A 190 -16.89 -2.24 17.18
N SER A 191 -16.45 -2.33 18.44
CA SER A 191 -17.14 -3.12 19.46
C SER A 191 -18.43 -2.46 19.98
N ASP A 192 -18.60 -1.15 19.77
CA ASP A 192 -19.85 -0.44 20.02
C ASP A 192 -20.85 -0.73 18.87
N PRO A 193 -22.02 -1.34 19.15
CA PRO A 193 -23.00 -1.69 18.12
C PRO A 193 -23.51 -0.48 17.32
N ILE A 194 -23.69 0.68 17.97
CA ILE A 194 -24.20 1.90 17.33
C ILE A 194 -23.15 2.44 16.36
N PHE A 195 -21.89 2.48 16.81
CA PHE A 195 -20.78 2.89 15.95
C PHE A 195 -20.62 1.93 14.76
N SER A 196 -20.64 0.62 15.02
CA SER A 196 -20.46 -0.42 14.01
C SER A 196 -21.55 -0.40 12.93
N GLU A 197 -22.82 -0.26 13.33
CA GLU A 197 -23.95 -0.14 12.41
C GLU A 197 -23.81 1.13 11.56
N SER A 198 -23.54 2.27 12.19
CA SER A 198 -23.35 3.54 11.48
C SER A 198 -22.15 3.52 10.53
N TYR A 199 -21.02 2.95 10.95
CA TYR A 199 -19.83 2.80 10.12
C TYR A 199 -20.10 1.91 8.91
N THR A 200 -20.81 0.80 9.10
CA THR A 200 -21.18 -0.11 8.02
C THR A 200 -22.10 0.57 7.01
N GLN A 201 -23.13 1.27 7.47
CA GLN A 201 -24.09 1.96 6.59
C GLN A 201 -23.43 3.10 5.79
N ASN A 202 -22.49 3.82 6.40
CA ASN A 202 -21.92 5.03 5.79
C ASN A 202 -20.58 4.77 5.09
N ILE A 203 -19.59 4.19 5.76
CA ILE A 203 -18.23 4.05 5.20
C ILE A 203 -18.12 2.85 4.25
N ILE A 204 -18.68 1.68 4.61
CA ILE A 204 -18.55 0.48 3.76
C ILE A 204 -19.31 0.69 2.44
N ALA A 205 -20.55 1.17 2.50
CA ALA A 205 -21.35 1.46 1.30
C ALA A 205 -20.67 2.50 0.39
N LEU A 206 -20.10 3.56 0.98
CA LEU A 206 -19.39 4.61 0.26
C LEU A 206 -18.10 4.10 -0.39
N ASN A 207 -17.29 3.31 0.32
CA ASN A 207 -16.07 2.72 -0.23
C ASN A 207 -16.36 1.78 -1.41
N ASN A 208 -17.39 0.95 -1.30
CA ASN A 208 -17.81 0.09 -2.40
C ASN A 208 -18.24 0.92 -3.61
N SER A 209 -19.02 1.99 -3.40
CA SER A 209 -19.46 2.90 -4.46
C SER A 209 -18.29 3.63 -5.11
N LEU A 210 -17.31 4.09 -4.33
CA LEU A 210 -16.09 4.73 -4.85
C LEU A 210 -15.32 3.80 -5.80
N ILE A 211 -15.20 2.52 -5.43
CA ILE A 211 -14.52 1.52 -6.27
C ILE A 211 -15.31 1.27 -7.54
N ASP A 212 -16.63 1.12 -7.46
CA ASP A 212 -17.48 0.93 -8.64
C ASP A 212 -17.41 2.16 -9.57
N PHE A 213 -17.42 3.39 -9.03
CA PHE A 213 -17.24 4.62 -9.82
C PHE A 213 -15.87 4.73 -10.45
N PHE A 214 -14.81 4.25 -9.80
CA PHE A 214 -13.48 4.18 -10.38
C PHE A 214 -13.46 3.20 -11.56
N ILE A 215 -14.00 1.99 -11.37
CA ILE A 215 -14.02 0.94 -12.40
C ILE A 215 -14.82 1.38 -13.63
N ASP A 216 -15.96 2.04 -13.42
CA ASP A 216 -16.83 2.55 -14.47
C ASP A 216 -16.38 3.90 -15.05
N ASN A 217 -15.23 4.43 -14.60
CA ASN A 217 -14.69 5.74 -15.01
C ASN A 217 -15.70 6.90 -14.82
N GLN A 218 -16.49 6.87 -13.74
CA GLN A 218 -17.48 7.88 -13.38
C GLN A 218 -16.84 9.01 -12.54
N CYS A 219 -15.91 9.77 -13.15
CA CYS A 219 -15.04 10.72 -12.44
C CYS A 219 -15.78 11.71 -11.52
N PHE A 220 -16.90 12.30 -11.97
CA PHE A 220 -17.67 13.24 -11.16
C PHE A 220 -18.25 12.60 -9.89
N LYS A 221 -18.86 11.42 -10.02
CA LYS A 221 -19.42 10.69 -8.88
C LYS A 221 -18.33 10.21 -7.93
N PHE A 222 -17.18 9.81 -8.46
CA PHE A 222 -16.02 9.47 -7.64
C PHE A 222 -15.56 10.67 -6.80
N SER A 223 -15.44 11.87 -7.38
CA SER A 223 -15.04 13.08 -6.65
C SER A 223 -16.05 13.46 -5.57
N GLU A 224 -17.36 13.42 -5.88
CA GLU A 224 -18.41 13.70 -4.89
C GLU A 224 -18.41 12.66 -3.75
N ALA A 225 -18.25 11.38 -4.06
CA ALA A 225 -18.13 10.33 -3.05
C ALA A 225 -16.83 10.47 -2.22
N TRP A 226 -15.73 10.94 -2.81
CA TRP A 226 -14.47 11.18 -2.11
C TRP A 226 -14.59 12.37 -1.15
N LYS A 227 -15.27 13.43 -1.57
CA LYS A 227 -15.63 14.56 -0.71
C LYS A 227 -16.43 14.10 0.50
N GLU A 228 -17.44 13.25 0.30
CA GLU A 228 -18.20 12.65 1.39
C GLU A 228 -17.30 11.80 2.30
N LEU A 229 -16.41 10.99 1.73
CA LEU A 229 -15.45 10.18 2.49
C LEU A 229 -14.53 11.07 3.35
N SER A 230 -14.08 12.21 2.81
CA SER A 230 -13.27 13.20 3.53
C SER A 230 -14.05 13.82 4.69
N THR A 231 -15.35 14.09 4.53
CA THR A 231 -16.21 14.55 5.63
C THR A 231 -16.38 13.48 6.70
N LEU A 232 -16.72 12.26 6.32
CA LEU A 232 -16.91 11.17 7.28
C LEU A 232 -15.62 10.77 7.99
N SER A 233 -14.46 10.94 7.34
CA SER A 233 -13.15 10.64 7.92
C SER A 233 -12.85 11.46 9.17
N THR A 234 -13.27 12.73 9.25
CA THR A 234 -13.07 13.56 10.45
C THR A 234 -13.94 13.14 11.63
N TYR A 235 -14.99 12.35 11.38
CA TYR A 235 -15.84 11.75 12.41
C TYR A 235 -15.32 10.36 12.82
N TYR A 236 -15.20 9.42 11.87
CA TYR A 236 -14.88 8.03 12.18
C TYR A 236 -13.41 7.82 12.55
N TYR A 237 -12.51 8.65 12.04
CA TYR A 237 -11.06 8.50 12.22
C TYR A 237 -10.43 9.68 12.97
N ARG A 238 -11.21 10.48 13.69
CA ARG A 238 -10.73 11.71 14.34
C ARG A 238 -9.45 11.51 15.14
N GLU A 239 -9.42 10.47 15.97
CA GLU A 239 -8.30 10.12 16.84
C GLU A 239 -7.07 9.62 16.07
N MET A 240 -7.24 9.31 14.78
CA MET A 240 -6.22 8.86 13.84
C MET A 240 -5.80 9.99 12.88
N ILE A 241 -6.24 11.23 13.11
CA ILE A 241 -5.76 12.40 12.39
C ILE A 241 -4.73 13.10 13.28
N THR A 242 -3.53 13.36 12.75
CA THR A 242 -2.52 14.09 13.52
C THR A 242 -2.96 15.54 13.73
N SER A 243 -2.50 16.17 14.82
CA SER A 243 -2.83 17.57 15.12
C SER A 243 -2.51 18.52 13.97
N GLU A 244 -1.40 18.28 13.25
CA GLU A 244 -1.00 19.12 12.13
C GLU A 244 -1.90 18.93 10.90
N MET A 245 -2.38 17.71 10.66
CA MET A 245 -3.33 17.45 9.57
C MET A 245 -4.74 17.95 9.91
N GLU A 246 -5.17 17.85 11.18
CA GLU A 246 -6.47 18.37 11.64
C GLU A 246 -6.56 19.89 11.40
N LYS A 247 -5.48 20.65 11.67
CA LYS A 247 -5.42 22.10 11.43
C LYS A 247 -5.66 22.51 9.97
N ILE A 248 -5.28 21.67 9.00
CA ILE A 248 -5.40 22.00 7.57
C ILE A 248 -6.62 21.36 6.91
N TRP A 249 -7.31 20.42 7.57
CA TRP A 249 -8.37 19.64 6.96
C TRP A 249 -9.55 20.50 6.50
N GLU A 250 -10.13 21.29 7.40
CA GLU A 250 -11.23 22.20 7.07
C GLU A 250 -10.83 23.31 6.08
N PRO A 251 -9.67 24.00 6.25
CA PRO A 251 -9.20 24.96 5.26
C PRO A 251 -9.04 24.39 3.83
N LEU A 252 -8.62 23.13 3.70
CA LEU A 252 -8.53 22.44 2.41
C LEU A 252 -9.91 22.10 1.86
N PHE A 253 -10.79 21.58 2.72
CA PHE A 253 -12.15 21.20 2.35
C PHE A 253 -12.91 22.38 1.75
N LEU A 254 -12.82 23.56 2.38
CA LEU A 254 -13.43 24.81 1.89
C LEU A 254 -12.88 25.29 0.54
N LYS A 255 -11.73 24.78 0.12
CA LYS A 255 -11.08 25.08 -1.17
C LYS A 255 -11.25 23.95 -2.20
N ASN A 256 -12.16 23.01 -1.97
CA ASN A 256 -12.39 21.81 -2.78
C ASN A 256 -11.16 20.89 -2.86
N ASN A 257 -10.50 20.68 -1.72
CA ASN A 257 -9.44 19.69 -1.58
C ASN A 257 -9.78 18.77 -0.41
N TYR A 258 -9.82 17.47 -0.67
CA TYR A 258 -10.46 16.49 0.20
C TYR A 258 -9.45 15.45 0.66
N LEU A 259 -9.22 15.40 1.97
CA LEU A 259 -8.24 14.51 2.59
C LEU A 259 -8.87 13.19 3.03
N LYS A 260 -8.05 12.15 3.06
CA LYS A 260 -8.31 10.93 3.83
C LYS A 260 -7.03 10.42 4.48
N ILE A 261 -7.19 9.64 5.54
CA ILE A 261 -6.07 8.88 6.14
C ILE A 261 -5.61 7.79 5.16
N ASN A 262 -4.35 7.36 5.28
CA ASN A 262 -3.88 6.11 4.64
C ASN A 262 -3.44 5.07 5.67
N GLY A 263 -3.78 3.81 5.40
CA GLY A 263 -3.60 2.70 6.35
C GLY A 263 -4.25 3.02 7.69
N ALA A 264 -3.58 2.71 8.80
CA ALA A 264 -4.14 2.95 10.14
C ALA A 264 -4.31 4.43 10.60
N GLY A 265 -3.90 5.44 9.82
CA GLY A 265 -3.79 6.83 10.30
C GLY A 265 -2.80 7.06 11.48
N GLY A 266 -2.88 8.23 12.11
CA GLY A 266 -2.05 8.65 13.25
C GLY A 266 -0.66 9.13 12.88
N GLY A 267 -0.41 9.34 11.59
CA GLY A 267 0.89 9.68 11.01
C GLY A 267 1.05 9.08 9.61
N GLY A 268 2.24 9.22 9.05
CA GLY A 268 2.56 8.74 7.70
C GLY A 268 1.93 9.61 6.61
N TYR A 269 1.45 8.96 5.55
CA TYR A 269 0.82 9.64 4.42
C TYR A 269 -0.69 9.81 4.61
N TYR A 270 -1.20 10.91 4.07
CA TYR A 270 -2.60 11.15 3.79
C TYR A 270 -2.79 11.23 2.27
N THR A 271 -3.97 10.88 1.77
CA THR A 271 -4.29 11.10 0.35
C THR A 271 -5.17 12.33 0.21
N LEU A 272 -4.79 13.21 -0.71
CA LEU A 272 -5.51 14.44 -1.06
C LEU A 272 -6.07 14.30 -2.48
N LEU A 273 -7.36 14.53 -2.64
CA LEU A 273 -7.98 14.78 -3.94
C LEU A 273 -8.16 16.30 -4.13
N CYS A 274 -7.62 16.85 -5.21
CA CYS A 274 -7.82 18.26 -5.58
C CYS A 274 -8.80 18.36 -6.76
N GLU A 275 -9.95 19.00 -6.59
CA GLU A 275 -10.83 19.25 -7.74
C GLU A 275 -10.31 20.38 -8.65
N ASN A 276 -9.55 21.32 -8.07
CA ASN A 276 -8.99 22.45 -8.78
C ASN A 276 -7.45 22.36 -8.86
N GLN A 277 -6.88 22.46 -10.06
CA GLN A 277 -5.42 22.39 -10.29
C GLN A 277 -4.63 23.56 -9.68
N SER A 278 -5.30 24.67 -9.32
CA SER A 278 -4.68 25.88 -8.78
C SER A 278 -4.46 25.79 -7.27
N PHE A 279 -3.64 24.84 -6.83
CA PHE A 279 -3.22 24.76 -5.42
C PHE A 279 -1.70 24.94 -5.31
N MET A 280 -1.26 26.20 -5.15
CA MET A 280 0.18 26.54 -5.11
C MET A 280 0.79 26.57 -3.71
N ASP A 281 0.02 26.85 -2.64
CA ASP A 281 0.60 27.01 -1.29
C ASP A 281 0.16 25.89 -0.36
N PHE A 282 1.01 24.87 -0.21
CA PHE A 282 0.80 23.75 0.71
C PHE A 282 2.00 23.61 1.67
N PRO A 283 1.78 23.54 3.00
CA PRO A 283 2.88 23.52 3.98
C PRO A 283 3.60 22.16 4.09
N PHE A 284 3.08 21.11 3.44
CA PHE A 284 3.67 19.77 3.45
C PHE A 284 4.19 19.38 2.06
N SER A 285 5.10 18.41 2.02
CA SER A 285 5.50 17.80 0.75
C SER A 285 4.31 17.06 0.14
N LYS A 286 4.07 17.30 -1.16
CA LYS A 286 3.04 16.61 -1.95
C LYS A 286 3.68 15.84 -3.10
N MET A 287 3.14 14.66 -3.38
CA MET A 287 3.58 13.82 -4.49
C MET A 287 2.35 13.32 -5.25
N SER A 288 2.32 13.48 -6.57
CA SER A 288 1.26 12.91 -7.40
C SER A 288 1.31 11.39 -7.33
N ILE A 289 0.13 10.76 -7.23
CA ILE A 289 -0.07 9.32 -7.34
C ILE A 289 -0.09 8.92 -8.82
#